data_AF-A0A949MI99-F1
#
_entry.id   AF-A0A949MI99-F1
#
_cell.length_a   1.000
_cell.length_b   1.000
_cell.length_c   1.000
_cell.angle_alpha   90.00
_cell.angle_beta   90.00
_cell.angle_gamma   90.00
#
_symmetry.space_group_name_H-M   'P 1'
#
loop_
_entity.id
_entity.type
_entity.pdbx_description
1 polymer ?
#
loop_
_entity_poly.entity_id
_entity_poly.type
_entity_poly.pdbx_seq_one_letter_code
_entity_poly.pdbx_strand_id
1 'polypeptide(L)'
;WNEKLLKNAFWSFNIGLSLMALLTLLPLGLLQLNAVLEHGYWFARSADFMGRPLIHLLVWLRVPGDTIFAAGAVMLAWVVGRMWLPGQGAPQPAAPAAQTAAQ
;
A
#
# COMPACT_ATOMS: atom_id res chain seq x y z
N TRP A 1 10.39 12.38 -14.77
CA TRP A 1 10.13 10.99 -14.31
C TRP A 1 11.05 10.72 -13.13
N ASN A 2 10.57 10.29 -11.96
CA ASN A 2 11.43 10.07 -10.78
C ASN A 2 11.42 8.59 -10.41
N GLU A 3 12.28 7.81 -11.08
CA GLU A 3 12.29 6.33 -11.04
C GLU A 3 12.52 5.80 -9.63
N LYS A 4 13.33 6.49 -8.82
CA LYS A 4 13.59 6.12 -7.43
C LYS A 4 12.32 6.15 -6.57
N LEU A 5 11.47 7.17 -6.77
CA LEU A 5 10.25 7.32 -5.99
C LEU A 5 9.18 6.32 -6.41
N LEU A 6 9.09 6.02 -7.72
CA LEU A 6 8.19 4.99 -8.24
C LEU A 6 8.58 3.59 -7.78
N LYS A 7 9.89 3.27 -7.78
CA LYS A 7 10.43 2.00 -7.25
C LYS A 7 10.12 1.85 -5.76
N ASN A 8 10.29 2.92 -4.98
CA ASN A 8 9.97 2.91 -3.55
C ASN A 8 8.47 2.70 -3.30
N ALA A 9 7.59 3.42 -4.02
CA ALA A 9 6.15 3.24 -3.90
C ALA A 9 5.73 1.80 -4.26
N PHE A 10 6.27 1.24 -5.35
CA PHE A 10 6.00 -0.14 -5.75
C PHE A 10 6.41 -1.14 -4.66
N TRP A 11 7.57 -0.96 -4.05
CA TRP A 11 8.04 -1.85 -3.00
C TRP A 11 7.23 -1.71 -1.71
N SER A 12 6.90 -0.49 -1.31
CA SER A 12 6.00 -0.21 -0.17
C SER A 12 4.62 -0.84 -0.35
N PHE A 13 4.05 -0.81 -1.56
CA PHE A 13 2.77 -1.46 -1.84
C PHE A 13 2.83 -2.98 -1.73
N ASN A 14 3.85 -3.60 -2.33
CA ASN A 14 3.99 -5.06 -2.29
C ASN A 14 4.24 -5.56 -0.86
N ILE A 15 5.07 -4.85 -0.08
CA ILE A 15 5.30 -5.19 1.32
C ILE A 15 4.07 -4.94 2.18
N GLY A 16 3.44 -3.77 2.07
CA GLY A 16 2.23 -3.46 2.83
C GLY A 16 1.14 -4.50 2.59
N LEU A 17 0.90 -4.85 1.32
CA LEU A 17 -0.11 -5.84 0.94
C LEU A 17 0.24 -7.25 1.42
N SER A 18 1.50 -7.68 1.23
CA SER A 18 1.94 -9.01 1.68
C SER A 18 1.86 -9.14 3.21
N LEU A 19 2.26 -8.09 3.94
CA LEU A 19 2.23 -8.05 5.40
C LEU A 19 0.79 -8.15 5.91
N MET A 20 -0.15 -7.38 5.34
CA MET A 20 -1.57 -7.48 5.67
C MET A 20 -2.15 -8.86 5.41
N ALA A 21 -1.86 -9.41 4.24
CA ALA A 21 -2.43 -10.68 3.81
C ALA A 21 -1.94 -11.82 4.70
N LEU A 22 -0.63 -11.87 4.98
CA LEU A 22 -0.03 -12.94 5.75
C LEU A 22 -0.29 -12.83 7.25
N LEU A 23 -0.25 -11.63 7.83
CA LEU A 23 -0.37 -11.45 9.28
C LEU A 23 -1.81 -11.29 9.76
N THR A 24 -2.73 -10.85 8.90
CA THR A 24 -4.12 -10.61 9.33
C THR A 24 -5.10 -11.48 8.56
N LEU A 25 -5.13 -11.43 7.22
CA LEU A 25 -6.16 -12.13 6.45
C LEU A 25 -6.02 -13.66 6.55
N LEU A 26 -4.80 -14.18 6.45
CA LEU A 26 -4.53 -15.60 6.53
C LEU A 26 -4.88 -16.19 7.91
N PRO A 27 -4.36 -15.69 9.04
CA PRO A 27 -4.68 -16.27 10.34
C PRO A 27 -6.13 -16.02 10.74
N LEU A 28 -6.73 -14.88 10.39
CA LEU A 28 -8.15 -14.64 10.64
C LEU A 28 -9.01 -15.60 9.83
N GLY A 29 -8.69 -15.83 8.56
CA GLY A 29 -9.40 -16.76 7.68
C GLY A 29 -9.27 -18.21 8.13
N LEU A 30 -8.09 -18.65 8.57
CA LEU A 30 -7.88 -20.00 9.10
C LEU A 30 -8.63 -20.22 10.42
N LEU A 31 -8.61 -19.24 11.32
CA LEU A 31 -9.37 -19.30 12.58
C LEU A 31 -10.88 -19.33 12.32
N GLN A 32 -11.35 -18.52 11.38
CA GLN A 32 -12.76 -18.53 10.96
C GLN A 32 -13.14 -19.88 10.36
N LEU A 33 -12.30 -20.46 9.48
CA LEU A 33 -12.53 -21.77 8.87
C LEU A 33 -12.58 -22.89 9.92
N ASN A 34 -11.64 -22.91 10.86
CA ASN A 34 -11.61 -23.90 11.92
C ASN A 34 -12.87 -23.82 12.81
N ALA A 35 -13.29 -22.61 13.18
CA ALA A 35 -14.51 -22.39 13.95
C ALA A 35 -15.79 -22.83 13.21
N VAL A 36 -15.85 -22.62 11.88
CA VAL A 36 -16.94 -23.12 11.04
C VAL A 36 -16.98 -24.65 11.04
N LEU A 37 -15.82 -25.31 11.00
CA LEU A 37 -15.71 -26.77 10.96
C LEU A 37 -16.12 -27.43 12.29
N GLU A 38 -15.77 -26.84 13.44
CA GLU A 38 -16.10 -27.42 14.74
C GLU A 38 -17.51 -27.09 15.23
N HIS A 39 -17.99 -25.86 15.05
CA HIS A 39 -19.22 -25.36 15.69
C HIS A 39 -20.29 -24.86 14.70
N GLY A 40 -20.03 -24.97 13.38
CA GLY A 40 -20.95 -24.53 12.33
C GLY A 40 -20.90 -23.02 12.03
N TYR A 41 -21.37 -22.64 10.84
CA TYR A 41 -21.33 -21.26 10.32
C TYR A 41 -22.03 -20.22 11.21
N TRP A 42 -23.02 -20.68 12.00
CA TRP A 42 -23.75 -19.89 12.99
C TRP A 42 -22.84 -19.40 14.13
N PHE A 43 -21.90 -20.23 14.60
CA PHE A 43 -21.01 -19.88 15.71
C PHE A 43 -19.83 -19.01 15.24
N ALA A 44 -19.29 -19.27 14.05
CA ALA A 44 -18.19 -18.48 13.48
C ALA A 44 -18.55 -17.01 13.16
N ARG A 45 -19.85 -16.70 13.01
CA ARG A 45 -20.37 -15.34 12.82
C ARG A 45 -20.92 -14.70 14.10
N SER A 46 -21.03 -15.46 15.18
CA SER A 46 -21.60 -15.00 16.45
C SER A 46 -20.60 -14.18 17.28
N ALA A 47 -21.10 -13.16 17.99
CA ALA A 47 -20.29 -12.15 18.70
C ALA A 47 -19.36 -12.71 19.79
N ASP A 48 -19.62 -13.93 20.26
CA ASP A 48 -18.76 -14.69 21.20
C ASP A 48 -17.38 -15.03 20.62
N PHE A 49 -17.27 -15.16 19.30
CA PHE A 49 -16.00 -15.39 18.62
C PHE A 49 -15.24 -14.08 18.34
N MET A 50 -15.95 -13.02 17.95
CA MET A 50 -15.39 -11.67 17.73
C MET A 50 -14.84 -11.01 19.01
N GLY A 51 -15.40 -11.35 20.17
CA GLY A 51 -14.93 -10.85 21.47
C GLY A 51 -13.63 -11.49 21.97
N ARG A 52 -13.09 -12.50 21.27
CA ARG A 52 -11.86 -13.16 21.73
C ARG A 52 -10.66 -12.22 21.58
N PRO A 53 -9.79 -12.13 22.60
CA PRO A 53 -8.62 -11.23 22.58
C PRO A 53 -7.69 -11.51 21.40
N LEU A 54 -7.70 -12.74 20.88
CA LEU A 54 -6.95 -13.13 19.69
C LEU A 54 -7.36 -12.34 18.44
N ILE A 55 -8.67 -12.11 18.22
CA ILE A 55 -9.16 -11.35 17.06
C ILE A 55 -8.78 -9.88 17.19
N HIS A 56 -8.86 -9.33 18.40
CA HIS A 56 -8.38 -7.98 18.70
C HIS A 56 -6.88 -7.84 18.41
N LEU A 57 -6.05 -8.82 18.79
CA LEU A 57 -4.62 -8.82 18.49
C LEU A 57 -4.35 -8.91 16.99
N LEU A 58 -5.08 -9.73 16.24
CA LEU A 58 -4.95 -9.85 14.78
C LEU A 58 -5.34 -8.54 14.05
N VAL A 59 -6.38 -7.85 14.52
CA VAL A 59 -6.78 -6.55 13.97
C VAL A 59 -5.72 -5.49 14.28
N TRP A 60 -5.16 -5.50 15.49
CA TRP A 60 -4.08 -4.57 15.85
C TRP A 60 -2.80 -4.84 15.06
N LEU A 61 -2.51 -6.11 14.77
CA LEU A 61 -1.39 -6.54 13.92
C LEU A 61 -1.54 -6.07 12.46
N ARG A 62 -2.75 -5.72 12.03
CA ARG A 62 -3.02 -5.17 10.70
C ARG A 62 -2.56 -3.72 10.55
N VAL A 63 -2.67 -2.92 11.62
CA VAL A 63 -2.36 -1.48 11.66
C VAL A 63 -0.95 -1.14 11.13
N PRO A 64 0.14 -1.86 11.49
CA PRO A 64 1.46 -1.57 10.91
C PRO A 64 1.51 -1.84 9.39
N GLY A 65 0.81 -2.85 8.89
CA GLY A 65 0.68 -3.11 7.45
C GLY A 65 -0.10 -2.03 6.71
N ASP A 66 -1.22 -1.58 7.29
CA ASP A 66 -2.00 -0.44 6.78
C ASP A 66 -1.16 0.84 6.72
N THR A 67 -0.31 1.06 7.72
CA THR A 67 0.57 2.25 7.77
C THR A 67 1.62 2.23 6.64
N ILE A 68 2.27 1.08 6.41
CA ILE A 68 3.26 0.91 5.32
C ILE A 68 2.61 1.05 3.95
N PHE A 69 1.42 0.46 3.76
CA PHE A 69 0.65 0.56 2.52
C PHE A 69 0.20 2.01 2.27
N ALA A 70 -0.31 2.71 3.29
CA ALA A 70 -0.72 4.10 3.20
C ALA A 70 0.45 5.02 2.87
N ALA A 71 1.64 4.80 3.44
CA ALA A 71 2.84 5.54 3.09
C ALA A 71 3.23 5.39 1.61
N GLY A 72 3.14 4.17 1.06
CA GLY A 72 3.31 3.90 -0.36
C GLY A 72 2.27 4.60 -1.23
N ALA A 73 1.01 4.61 -0.79
CA ALA A 73 -0.10 5.28 -1.47
C ALA A 73 0.08 6.80 -1.52
N VAL A 74 0.53 7.43 -0.43
CA VAL A 74 0.83 8.88 -0.40
C VAL A 74 1.99 9.21 -1.34
N MET A 75 3.06 8.40 -1.36
CA MET A 75 4.16 8.60 -2.31
C MET A 75 3.69 8.51 -3.77
N LEU A 76 2.85 7.53 -4.10
CA LEU A 76 2.29 7.39 -5.45
C LEU A 76 1.35 8.57 -5.78
N ALA A 77 0.46 8.94 -4.86
CA ALA A 77 -0.45 10.07 -5.01
C ALA A 77 0.32 11.39 -5.22
N TRP A 78 1.47 11.57 -4.56
CA TRP A 78 2.33 12.74 -4.78
C TRP A 78 2.96 12.74 -6.18
N VAL A 79 3.43 11.59 -6.68
CA VAL A 79 3.97 11.47 -8.04
C VAL A 79 2.89 11.78 -9.09
N VAL A 80 1.71 11.19 -8.94
CA VAL A 80 0.58 11.37 -9.85
C VAL A 80 0.05 12.79 -9.76
N GLY A 81 -0.12 13.33 -8.55
CA GLY A 81 -0.56 14.71 -8.32
C GLY A 81 0.41 15.74 -8.92
N ARG A 82 1.73 15.53 -8.77
CA ARG A 82 2.74 16.39 -9.41
C ARG A 82 2.71 16.31 -10.94
N MET A 83 2.27 15.19 -11.49
CA MET A 83 2.12 15.01 -12.94
C MET A 83 0.81 15.59 -13.48
N TRP A 84 -0.25 15.62 -12.66
CA TRP A 84 -1.58 16.11 -13.05
C TRP A 84 -1.79 17.61 -12.77
N LEU A 85 -1.05 18.19 -11.81
CA LEU A 85 -0.99 19.64 -11.62
C LEU A 85 -0.37 20.29 -12.86
N PRO A 86 -1.10 21.19 -13.57
CA PRO A 86 -0.57 21.87 -14.74
C PRO A 86 0.49 22.88 -14.28
N GLY A 87 1.77 22.50 -14.29
CA GLY A 87 2.78 23.42 -13.75
C GLY A 87 4.26 23.05 -13.71
N GLN A 88 4.75 22.01 -14.37
CA GLN A 88 6.18 21.89 -14.69
C GLN A 88 6.30 21.28 -16.09
N GLY A 89 6.16 22.10 -17.14
CA GLY A 89 7.22 23.04 -17.50
C GLY A 89 8.13 22.30 -18.47
N ALA A 90 7.77 22.46 -19.76
CA ALA A 90 8.49 22.24 -21.00
C ALA A 90 9.89 21.59 -20.97
N PRO A 91 10.24 20.80 -22.01
CA PRO A 91 11.61 20.36 -22.27
C PRO A 91 12.57 21.51 -22.04
N GLN A 92 13.62 21.27 -21.27
CA GLN A 92 14.74 22.20 -21.16
C GLN A 92 15.18 22.52 -22.59
N PRO A 93 15.07 23.77 -23.07
CA PRO A 93 15.63 24.12 -24.35
C PRO A 93 17.12 23.87 -24.18
N ALA A 94 17.65 22.84 -24.84
CA ALA A 94 19.07 22.82 -25.14
C ALA A 94 19.35 24.20 -25.75
N ALA A 95 20.11 25.02 -25.04
CA ALA A 95 20.43 26.37 -25.47
C ALA A 95 20.86 26.31 -26.94
N PRO A 96 20.41 27.25 -27.80
CA PRO A 96 20.87 27.29 -29.17
C PRO A 96 22.36 27.63 -29.15
N ALA A 97 23.22 26.61 -29.09
CA ALA A 97 24.63 26.68 -29.46
C ALA A 97 24.74 26.68 -31.00
N ALA A 98 23.92 27.53 -31.62
CA ALA A 98 23.95 27.81 -33.03
C ALA A 98 24.58 29.20 -33.21
N GLN A 99 25.71 29.24 -33.89
CA GLN A 99 25.96 30.22 -34.96
C GLN A 99 26.53 31.61 -34.63
N THR A 100 27.07 31.92 -33.45
CA THR A 100 27.61 33.29 -33.19
C THR A 100 29.04 33.42 -32.67
N ALA A 101 29.90 32.41 -32.85
CA ALA A 101 31.34 32.57 -32.58
C ALA A 101 32.18 32.03 -33.74
N ALA A 102 32.64 32.96 -34.58
CA ALA A 102 33.71 32.85 -35.58
C ALA A 102 33.36 32.07 -36.87
N GLN A 103 32.51 32.61 -37.75
CA GLN A 103 32.92 33.50 -38.87
C GLN A 103 33.94 34.58 -38.55
#